data_AF-A0A660KYK8-F1
#
_entry.id   AF-A0A660KYK8-F1
#
_cell.length_a   1.000
_cell.length_b   1.000
_cell.length_c   1.000
_cell.angle_alpha   90.00
_cell.angle_beta   90.00
_cell.angle_gamma   90.00
#
_symmetry.space_group_name_H-M   'P 1'
#
loop_
_entity.id
_entity.type
_entity.pdbx_description
1 polymer ?
#
loop_
_entity_poly.entity_id
_entity_poly.type
_entity_poly.pdbx_seq_one_letter_code
_entity_poly.pdbx_strand_id
1 'polypeptide(L)' 'MSSAAGIASKFLRPRLRLQPADIQSAALWGVAAGTTALWLIQPFDWLKKTFLEKPEVEGH' A
#
# COMPACT_ATOMS: atom_id res chain seq x y z
N MET A 1 2.71 -48.38 1.84
CA MET A 1 3.42 -47.13 1.50
C MET A 1 2.45 -46.21 0.77
N SER A 2 2.55 -44.89 0.95
CA SER A 2 1.71 -43.83 0.35
C SER A 2 0.54 -43.33 1.23
N SER A 3 0.86 -42.41 2.15
CA SER A 3 -0.11 -41.45 2.73
C SER A 3 0.54 -40.08 3.04
N ALA A 4 1.87 -40.02 3.12
CA ALA A 4 2.62 -38.76 3.25
C ALA A 4 2.58 -37.86 1.99
N ALA A 5 2.40 -38.45 0.80
CA ALA A 5 2.42 -37.70 -0.46
C ALA A 5 1.18 -36.81 -0.68
N GLY A 6 0.03 -37.13 -0.07
CA GLY A 6 -1.22 -36.38 -0.20
C GLY A 6 -1.31 -35.14 0.70
N ILE A 7 -0.59 -35.13 1.83
CA ILE A 7 -0.55 -33.98 2.76
C ILE A 7 0.46 -32.95 2.26
N ALA A 8 1.64 -33.40 1.80
CA ALA A 8 2.66 -32.51 1.26
C ALA A 8 2.20 -31.72 0.03
N SER A 9 1.39 -32.34 -0.86
CA SER A 9 0.93 -31.71 -2.11
C SER A 9 -0.15 -30.63 -1.93
N LYS A 10 -0.83 -30.58 -0.77
CA LYS A 10 -1.71 -29.44 -0.40
C LYS A 10 -0.93 -28.21 0.08
N PHE A 11 0.24 -28.41 0.68
CA PHE A 11 1.12 -27.34 1.15
C PHE A 11 2.09 -26.82 0.06
N LEU A 12 2.29 -27.59 -1.03
CA LEU A 12 3.18 -27.24 -2.14
C LEU A 12 2.56 -26.34 -3.22
N ARG A 13 1.38 -25.76 -2.98
CA ARG A 13 0.87 -24.65 -3.81
C ARG A 13 0.74 -23.37 -3.00
N PRO A 14 1.85 -22.67 -2.67
CA PRO A 14 1.79 -21.36 -2.04
C PRO A 14 1.35 -20.24 -3.02
N ARG A 15 1.12 -20.57 -4.29
CA ARG A 15 1.57 -19.66 -5.36
C ARG A 15 0.51 -18.77 -6.00
N LEU A 16 -0.69 -18.58 -5.45
CA LEU A 16 -1.68 -17.69 -6.10
C LEU A 16 -2.84 -17.18 -5.23
N ARG A 17 -2.83 -17.44 -3.92
CA ARG A 17 -3.82 -16.84 -3.02
C ARG A 17 -3.14 -15.67 -2.33
N LEU A 18 -3.22 -14.48 -2.94
CA LEU A 18 -3.00 -13.23 -2.22
C LEU A 18 -3.84 -13.30 -0.95
N GLN A 19 -3.19 -13.55 0.20
CA GLN A 19 -3.94 -13.64 1.43
C GLN A 19 -4.41 -12.21 1.75
N PRO A 20 -5.67 -12.03 2.19
CA PRO A 20 -6.14 -10.72 2.61
C PRO A 20 -5.21 -10.05 3.63
N ALA A 21 -4.54 -10.84 4.46
CA ALA A 21 -3.52 -10.40 5.41
C ALA A 21 -2.30 -9.76 4.72
N ASP A 22 -1.83 -10.30 3.58
CA ASP A 22 -0.70 -9.74 2.84
C ASP A 22 -1.07 -8.40 2.20
N ILE A 23 -2.30 -8.31 1.66
CA ILE A 23 -2.84 -7.06 1.09
C ILE A 23 -2.98 -6.00 2.18
N GLN A 24 -3.54 -6.37 3.33
CA GLN A 24 -3.66 -5.47 4.49
C GLN A 24 -2.30 -5.02 4.98
N SER A 25 -1.34 -5.94 5.08
CA SER A 25 0.03 -5.62 5.49
C SER A 25 0.70 -4.66 4.50
N ALA A 26 0.60 -4.93 3.20
CA ALA A 26 1.14 -4.05 2.17
C ALA A 26 0.49 -2.65 2.20
N ALA A 27 -0.82 -2.58 2.43
CA ALA A 27 -1.52 -1.31 2.59
C ALA A 27 -1.02 -0.55 3.83
N LEU A 28 -0.88 -1.22 4.97
CA LEU A 28 -0.39 -0.61 6.22
C LEU A 28 1.06 -0.13 6.08
N TRP A 29 1.94 -0.96 5.51
CA TRP A 29 3.33 -0.58 5.24
C TRP A 29 3.41 0.56 4.22
N GLY A 30 2.53 0.58 3.22
CA GLY A 30 2.43 1.68 2.26
C GLY A 30 2.02 3.00 2.94
N VAL A 31 1.02 2.97 3.82
CA VAL A 31 0.61 4.15 4.61
C VAL A 31 1.73 4.61 5.53
N ALA A 32 2.42 3.68 6.21
CA ALA A 32 3.53 4.01 7.10
C ALA A 32 4.70 4.66 6.34
N ALA A 33 5.09 4.08 5.20
CA ALA A 33 6.14 4.62 4.34
C ALA A 33 5.75 5.98 3.75
N GLY A 34 4.52 6.11 3.25
CA GLY A 34 3.99 7.36 2.72
C GLY A 34 3.96 8.46 3.77
N THR A 35 3.46 8.16 4.97
CA THR A 35 3.43 9.10 6.10
C THR A 35 4.85 9.50 6.53
N THR A 36 5.78 8.56 6.55
CA THR A 36 7.19 8.83 6.87
C THR A 36 7.84 9.75 5.83
N ALA A 37 7.59 9.50 4.55
CA ALA A 37 8.09 10.35 3.47
C ALA A 37 7.50 11.77 3.54
N LEU A 38 6.20 11.89 3.81
CA LEU A 38 5.55 13.17 4.06
C LEU A 38 6.14 13.90 5.27
N TRP A 39 6.49 13.17 6.34
CA TRP A 39 7.10 13.75 7.53
C TRP A 39 8.54 14.24 7.27
N LEU A 40 9.31 13.54 6.45
CA LEU A 40 10.69 13.91 6.10
C LEU A 40 10.76 15.10 5.14
N ILE A 41 9.92 15.12 4.10
CA ILE A 41 9.95 16.15 3.04
C ILE A 41 9.13 17.39 3.45
N GLN A 42 8.26 17.25 4.47
CA GLN A 42 7.31 18.27 4.94
C GLN A 42 6.69 19.12 3.82
N PRO A 43 6.07 18.51 2.78
CA PRO A 43 5.61 19.25 1.61
C PRO A 43 4.31 20.05 1.86
N PHE A 44 3.96 20.32 3.11
CA PHE A 44 2.66 20.86 3.50
C PHE A 44 2.39 22.26 2.93
N ASP A 45 3.42 23.09 2.79
CA ASP A 45 3.23 24.44 2.23
C ASP A 45 2.96 24.40 0.72
N TRP A 46 3.61 23.48 -0.01
CA TRP A 46 3.26 23.20 -1.40
C TRP A 46 1.85 22.56 -1.51
N LEU A 47 1.53 21.64 -0.60
CA LEU A 47 0.24 20.95 -0.59
C LEU A 47 -0.93 21.92 -0.37
N LYS A 48 -0.80 22.89 0.55
CA LYS A 48 -1.79 23.95 0.76
C LYS A 48 -2.01 24.76 -0.51
N LYS A 49 -0.93 25.16 -1.20
CA LYS A 49 -1.02 25.90 -2.47
C LYS A 49 -1.63 25.07 -3.60
N THR A 50 -1.46 23.75 -3.57
CA THR A 50 -1.93 22.85 -4.64
C THR A 50 -3.38 22.40 -4.45
N PHE A 51 -3.81 22.20 -3.19
CA PHE A 51 -5.13 21.62 -2.88
C PHE A 51 -6.10 22.55 -2.16
N LEU A 52 -5.61 23.59 -1.45
CA LEU A 52 -6.45 24.52 -0.69
C LEU A 52 -6.57 25.90 -1.36
N GLU A 53 -5.49 26.40 -1.98
CA GLU A 53 -5.62 27.51 -2.92
C GLU A 53 -6.21 26.96 -4.23
N LYS A 54 -7.51 27.19 -4.39
CA LYS A 54 -8.15 27.14 -5.71
C LYS A 54 -7.27 28.00 -6.64
N PRO A 55 -6.91 27.54 -7.86
CA PRO A 55 -6.21 28.40 -8.80
C PRO A 55 -7.06 29.66 -8.91
N GLU A 56 -6.48 30.83 -8.60
CA GLU A 56 -7.18 32.08 -8.81
C GLU A 56 -7.63 32.03 -10.26
N VAL A 57 -8.94 31.93 -10.46
CA VAL A 57 -9.54 32.21 -11.75
C VAL A 57 -9.30 33.70 -11.89
N GLU A 58 -8.15 34.06 -12.47
CA GLU A 58 -7.96 35.36 -13.07
C GLU A 58 -9.10 35.50 -14.06
N GLY A 59 -10.16 36.17 -13.59
CA GLY A 59 -11.30 36.54 -14.38
C GLY A 59 -10.82 37.55 -15.41
N HIS A 60 -10.70 37.10 -16.65
CA HIS A 60 -10.74 37.94 -17.84
C HIS A 60 -12.17 38.08 -18.32
#